data_AF-A0ABD2T0H1-F1
#
_entry.id   AF-A0ABD2T0H1-F1
#
_cell.length_a   1.000
_cell.length_b   1.000
_cell.length_c   1.000
_cell.angle_alpha   90.00
_cell.angle_beta   90.00
_cell.angle_gamma   90.00
#
_symmetry.space_group_name_H-M   'P 1'
#
loop_
_entity.id
_entity.type
_entity.pdbx_description
1 polymer ?
#
loop_
_entity_poly.entity_id
_entity_poly.type
_entity_poly.pdbx_seq_one_letter_code
_entity_poly.pdbx_strand_id
1 'polypeptide(L)'
;MENPASSSEELNDEPGKYGQCTDTDFDNGKAVVIGPSPPAHLQMHSGIGKGYGGPPILVGVVKDGEKFDFCMCNPPFFETIEEAGLNPKTSCGGTVQEMVCPGGESAFITRIIEDSVQLRQSFRWYTSMVGRKTNLKVLISKIWEVGATIVKTTEFVQGQTCRWGLAWSFLPASKKIVPSHVAEKNNLSFMLEGLQRHQSAFDVLQSVESYFRNMGASSKLDSASFKVDVTLSAEQCNSILKTQTQNGTDQDILISANCPSDKLNDMRLCVSVFQQIPGTLLVKGLLLQKEIPVPGVFSVIFQQLQEVLKSKFIVGIR
;
A
#
# COMPACT_ATOMS: atom_id res chain seq x y z
N MET A 1 -45.76 -46.41 26.61
CA MET A 1 -45.03 -46.91 25.44
C MET A 1 -45.03 -45.81 24.39
N GLU A 2 -43.94 -45.29 23.86
CA GLU A 2 -42.50 -45.32 24.23
C GLU A 2 -41.86 -44.01 23.70
N ASN A 3 -40.89 -43.47 24.44
CA ASN A 3 -39.78 -42.66 23.90
C ASN A 3 -38.62 -43.65 23.64
N PRO A 4 -37.66 -43.44 22.70
CA PRO A 4 -36.81 -42.24 22.61
C PRO A 4 -36.60 -41.78 21.14
N ALA A 5 -35.62 -40.96 20.72
CA ALA A 5 -34.40 -40.46 21.35
C ALA A 5 -33.94 -39.08 20.80
N SER A 6 -32.79 -38.61 21.31
CA SER A 6 -31.92 -37.57 20.74
C SER A 6 -30.61 -38.22 20.28
N SER A 7 -30.03 -37.78 19.18
CA SER A 7 -28.63 -38.10 18.81
C SER A 7 -27.94 -36.85 18.24
N SER A 8 -26.92 -36.39 18.97
CA SER A 8 -25.98 -35.36 18.56
C SER A 8 -24.80 -36.02 17.85
N GLU A 9 -24.49 -35.58 16.62
CA GLU A 9 -23.24 -35.97 15.95
C GLU A 9 -22.16 -34.93 16.23
N GLU A 10 -21.13 -35.34 16.97
CA GLU A 10 -19.92 -34.56 17.21
C GLU A 10 -18.99 -34.63 15.98
N LEU A 11 -18.58 -33.47 15.48
CA LEU A 11 -17.59 -33.40 14.40
C LEU A 11 -16.18 -33.53 14.99
N ASN A 12 -15.56 -34.70 14.84
CA ASN A 12 -14.18 -34.95 15.24
C ASN A 12 -13.21 -34.38 14.19
N ASP A 13 -12.60 -33.22 14.47
CA ASP A 13 -11.50 -32.64 13.68
C ASP A 13 -10.15 -33.26 14.08
N GLU A 14 -9.60 -34.13 13.22
CA GLU A 14 -8.22 -34.62 13.30
C GLU A 14 -7.24 -33.63 12.61
N PRO A 15 -6.06 -33.33 13.19
CA PRO A 15 -5.19 -32.25 12.73
C PRO A 15 -4.36 -32.60 11.47
N GLY A 16 -4.98 -32.52 10.30
CA GLY A 16 -4.37 -32.78 8.99
C GLY A 16 -3.46 -31.68 8.43
N LYS A 17 -2.16 -31.71 8.76
CA LYS A 17 -1.00 -31.12 8.06
C LYS A 17 -1.23 -29.86 7.19
N TYR A 18 -0.92 -28.69 7.73
CA TYR A 18 -0.75 -27.45 6.96
C TYR A 18 0.42 -27.57 5.97
N GLY A 19 0.11 -27.53 4.67
CA GLY A 19 1.12 -27.44 3.61
C GLY A 19 1.78 -26.06 3.56
N GLN A 20 3.07 -25.99 3.88
CA GLN A 20 3.89 -24.79 3.68
C GLN A 20 4.00 -24.47 2.18
N CYS A 21 3.74 -23.22 1.82
CA CYS A 21 4.03 -22.70 0.49
C CYS A 21 5.46 -22.15 0.47
N THR A 22 6.43 -23.02 0.17
CA THR A 22 7.84 -22.64 -0.01
C THR A 22 8.19 -22.61 -1.48
N ASP A 23 8.25 -21.41 -2.05
CA ASP A 23 9.06 -21.15 -3.25
C ASP A 23 10.11 -20.09 -2.88
N THR A 24 11.30 -20.57 -2.50
CA THR A 24 12.51 -19.77 -2.41
C THR A 24 13.06 -19.54 -3.81
N ASP A 25 13.09 -18.28 -4.24
CA ASP A 25 14.25 -17.61 -4.90
C ASP A 25 13.77 -16.43 -5.77
N PHE A 26 13.98 -15.20 -5.29
CA PHE A 26 14.99 -14.28 -5.84
C PHE A 26 15.03 -12.95 -5.04
N ASP A 27 16.17 -12.26 -5.14
CA ASP A 27 16.71 -11.31 -4.16
C ASP A 27 16.08 -9.89 -4.14
N ASN A 28 16.39 -9.17 -3.06
CA ASN A 28 15.97 -7.82 -2.70
C ASN A 28 16.23 -6.74 -3.77
N GLY A 29 15.43 -5.67 -3.67
CA GLY A 29 15.41 -4.60 -4.66
C GLY A 29 16.66 -3.72 -4.70
N LYS A 30 17.02 -3.32 -5.93
CA LYS A 30 17.76 -2.08 -6.21
C LYS A 30 17.03 -1.28 -7.29
N ALA A 31 17.00 0.04 -7.13
CA ALA A 31 16.53 0.94 -8.17
C ALA A 31 17.54 0.93 -9.33
N VAL A 32 17.06 0.70 -10.56
CA VAL A 32 17.88 0.69 -11.77
C VAL A 32 17.44 1.85 -12.66
N VAL A 33 18.32 2.84 -12.81
CA VAL A 33 18.20 3.95 -13.75
C VAL A 33 19.01 3.59 -14.98
N ILE A 34 18.40 3.52 -16.17
CA ILE A 34 19.10 3.32 -17.44
C ILE A 34 18.55 4.32 -18.46
N GLY A 35 19.48 5.02 -19.13
CA GLY A 35 19.20 5.93 -20.25
C GLY A 35 18.97 5.21 -21.58
N PRO A 36 18.85 5.93 -22.71
CA PRO A 36 18.15 5.40 -23.88
C PRO A 36 19.02 4.72 -24.95
N SER A 37 18.36 3.86 -25.73
CA SER A 37 18.67 3.46 -27.13
C SER A 37 19.62 2.25 -27.35
N PRO A 38 19.50 1.54 -28.51
CA PRO A 38 19.47 0.06 -28.53
C PRO A 38 20.59 -0.62 -29.35
N PRO A 39 20.58 -1.97 -29.48
CA PRO A 39 20.11 -2.52 -30.77
C PRO A 39 19.38 -3.89 -30.77
N ALA A 40 18.50 -4.05 -31.77
CA ALA A 40 18.22 -5.21 -32.63
C ALA A 40 17.96 -6.65 -32.10
N HIS A 41 16.86 -7.21 -32.62
CA HIS A 41 16.59 -8.63 -32.91
C HIS A 41 16.62 -9.68 -31.78
N LEU A 42 15.43 -9.91 -31.20
CA LEU A 42 14.99 -11.22 -30.72
C LEU A 42 13.60 -11.51 -31.30
N GLN A 43 13.40 -12.74 -31.79
CA GLN A 43 12.21 -13.11 -32.57
C GLN A 43 10.94 -13.11 -31.71
N MET A 44 9.88 -12.43 -32.18
CA MET A 44 8.57 -12.53 -31.57
C MET A 44 7.92 -13.88 -31.92
N HIS A 45 7.82 -14.78 -30.94
CA HIS A 45 6.84 -15.85 -31.01
C HIS A 45 5.44 -15.24 -30.91
N SER A 46 4.72 -15.28 -32.03
CA SER A 46 3.40 -14.64 -32.19
C SER A 46 2.29 -15.48 -31.54
N GLY A 47 2.19 -15.39 -30.21
CA GLY A 47 0.95 -15.69 -29.50
C GLY A 47 0.02 -14.48 -29.58
N ILE A 48 -0.71 -14.33 -30.68
CA ILE A 48 -1.74 -13.27 -30.81
C ILE A 48 -2.91 -13.65 -29.90
N GLY A 49 -2.88 -13.16 -28.66
CA GLY A 49 -4.03 -13.20 -27.77
C GLY A 49 -5.19 -12.44 -28.41
N LYS A 50 -6.40 -13.03 -28.38
CA LYS A 50 -7.58 -12.37 -28.93
C LYS A 50 -7.82 -11.05 -28.21
N GLY A 51 -7.96 -9.96 -28.96
CA GLY A 51 -8.35 -8.67 -28.41
C GLY A 51 -9.78 -8.71 -27.86
N TYR A 52 -10.10 -7.74 -27.00
CA TYR A 52 -11.44 -7.58 -26.48
C TYR A 52 -12.41 -7.20 -27.61
N GLY A 53 -13.45 -8.02 -27.83
CA GLY A 53 -14.39 -7.87 -28.94
C GLY A 53 -15.70 -7.14 -28.63
N GLY A 54 -15.86 -6.59 -27.43
CA GLY A 54 -17.07 -5.87 -27.01
C GLY A 54 -17.05 -4.36 -27.29
N PRO A 55 -18.09 -3.62 -26.89
CA PRO A 55 -18.13 -2.16 -26.94
C PRO A 55 -17.15 -1.52 -25.93
N PRO A 56 -16.87 -0.21 -26.03
CA PRO A 56 -16.19 0.50 -24.96
C PRO A 56 -16.84 0.29 -23.59
N ILE A 57 -16.03 0.23 -22.53
CA ILE A 57 -16.44 -0.08 -21.16
C ILE A 57 -16.74 1.20 -20.36
N LEU A 58 -15.95 2.26 -20.58
CA LEU A 58 -16.10 3.56 -19.91
C LEU A 58 -16.54 4.68 -20.86
N VAL A 59 -16.08 4.64 -22.13
CA VAL A 59 -16.46 5.65 -23.13
C VAL A 59 -17.94 5.50 -23.48
N GLY A 60 -18.68 6.60 -23.46
CA GLY A 60 -20.14 6.62 -23.64
C GLY A 60 -20.95 6.41 -22.35
N VAL A 61 -20.31 5.97 -21.26
CA VAL A 61 -20.93 5.96 -19.90
C VAL A 61 -20.71 7.31 -19.21
N VAL A 62 -19.51 7.88 -19.34
CA VAL A 62 -19.15 9.21 -18.84
C VAL A 62 -19.73 10.30 -19.74
N LYS A 63 -20.39 11.29 -19.17
CA LYS A 63 -20.93 12.46 -19.90
C LYS A 63 -19.94 13.61 -19.95
N ASP A 64 -20.15 14.52 -20.89
CA ASP A 64 -19.32 15.72 -21.04
C ASP A 64 -19.29 16.57 -19.77
N GLY A 65 -18.08 16.89 -19.32
CA GLY A 65 -17.83 17.69 -18.12
C GLY A 65 -17.85 16.92 -16.79
N GLU A 66 -18.29 15.66 -16.76
CA GLU A 66 -18.24 14.84 -15.54
C GLU A 66 -16.79 14.54 -15.13
N LYS A 67 -16.53 14.59 -13.81
CA LYS A 67 -15.24 14.31 -13.20
C LYS A 67 -15.41 13.44 -11.97
N PHE A 68 -14.59 12.39 -11.88
CA PHE A 68 -14.63 11.39 -10.83
C PHE A 68 -13.25 11.24 -10.18
N ASP A 69 -13.23 10.95 -8.87
CA ASP A 69 -11.98 10.65 -8.18
C ASP A 69 -11.36 9.34 -8.65
N PHE A 70 -12.16 8.29 -8.88
CA PHE A 70 -11.68 7.03 -9.42
C PHE A 70 -12.78 6.22 -10.13
N CYS A 71 -12.37 5.31 -11.01
CA CYS A 71 -13.17 4.13 -11.37
C CYS A 71 -12.56 2.89 -10.73
N MET A 72 -13.37 1.84 -10.53
CA MET A 72 -12.90 0.53 -10.07
C MET A 72 -13.58 -0.59 -10.85
N CYS A 73 -12.86 -1.69 -11.04
CA CYS A 73 -13.33 -2.85 -11.79
C CYS A 73 -12.84 -4.14 -11.13
N ASN A 74 -13.74 -5.13 -11.00
CA ASN A 74 -13.38 -6.53 -10.83
C ASN A 74 -13.71 -7.22 -12.16
N PRO A 75 -12.72 -7.48 -13.04
CA PRO A 75 -12.99 -7.91 -14.40
C PRO A 75 -13.33 -9.41 -14.48
N PRO A 76 -14.00 -9.86 -15.55
CA PRO A 76 -14.10 -11.28 -15.88
C PRO A 76 -12.70 -11.88 -16.06
N PHE A 77 -12.38 -12.93 -15.30
CA PHE A 77 -11.02 -13.48 -15.18
C PHE A 77 -10.66 -14.55 -16.23
N PHE A 78 -11.63 -15.09 -16.96
CA PHE A 78 -11.46 -16.28 -17.82
C PHE A 78 -11.76 -15.96 -19.29
N GLU A 79 -11.07 -16.63 -20.22
CA GLU A 79 -11.40 -16.53 -21.66
C GLU A 79 -12.63 -17.35 -22.02
N THR A 80 -12.85 -18.48 -21.33
CA THR A 80 -14.00 -19.38 -21.57
C THR A 80 -14.61 -19.89 -20.26
N ILE A 81 -15.82 -20.45 -20.34
CA ILE A 81 -16.50 -21.03 -19.17
C ILE A 81 -15.86 -22.36 -18.74
N GLU A 82 -15.29 -23.10 -19.70
CA GLU A 82 -14.52 -24.32 -19.47
C GLU A 82 -13.26 -24.01 -18.65
N GLU A 83 -12.55 -22.92 -18.97
CA GLU A 83 -11.39 -22.47 -18.20
C GLU A 83 -11.76 -22.11 -16.75
N ALA A 84 -12.92 -21.48 -16.53
CA ALA A 84 -13.44 -21.21 -15.20
C ALA A 84 -13.74 -22.52 -14.43
N GLY A 85 -14.35 -23.51 -15.11
CA GLY A 85 -14.67 -24.82 -14.53
C GLY A 85 -13.45 -25.66 -14.13
N LEU A 86 -12.27 -25.40 -14.70
CA LEU A 86 -11.02 -26.08 -14.34
C LEU A 86 -10.42 -25.63 -12.99
N ASN A 87 -10.95 -24.59 -12.35
CA ASN A 87 -10.53 -24.16 -11.01
C ASN A 87 -11.43 -24.79 -9.92
N PRO A 88 -10.99 -25.85 -9.21
CA PRO A 88 -11.80 -26.43 -8.12
C PRO A 88 -11.96 -25.51 -6.90
N LYS A 89 -11.29 -24.35 -6.88
CA LYS A 89 -11.45 -23.30 -5.86
C LYS A 89 -12.41 -22.18 -6.26
N THR A 90 -12.94 -22.17 -7.49
CA THR A 90 -13.96 -21.21 -7.93
C THR A 90 -15.35 -21.80 -7.80
N SER A 91 -15.86 -21.85 -6.56
CA SER A 91 -17.30 -21.94 -6.28
C SER A 91 -17.99 -20.62 -6.65
N CYS A 92 -17.89 -20.22 -7.92
CA CYS A 92 -18.34 -18.94 -8.42
C CYS A 92 -19.82 -19.00 -8.79
N GLY A 93 -20.67 -18.47 -7.92
CA GLY A 93 -22.08 -18.16 -8.24
C GLY A 93 -22.25 -16.93 -9.14
N GLY A 94 -21.24 -16.59 -9.95
CA GLY A 94 -21.27 -15.45 -10.87
C GLY A 94 -21.95 -15.82 -12.19
N THR A 95 -22.51 -14.83 -12.86
CA THR A 95 -23.04 -14.99 -14.23
C THR A 95 -21.90 -15.23 -15.22
N VAL A 96 -22.22 -15.78 -16.40
CA VAL A 96 -21.23 -16.01 -17.46
C VAL A 96 -20.52 -14.70 -17.84
N GLN A 97 -21.24 -13.58 -17.87
CA GLN A 97 -20.72 -12.25 -18.19
C GLN A 97 -19.80 -11.67 -17.11
N GLU A 98 -19.98 -12.06 -15.84
CA GLU A 98 -19.09 -11.67 -14.73
C GLU A 98 -17.81 -12.52 -14.66
N MET A 99 -17.83 -13.73 -15.23
CA MET A 99 -16.69 -14.66 -15.18
C MET A 99 -15.84 -14.67 -16.45
N VAL A 100 -16.48 -14.52 -17.62
CA VAL A 100 -15.90 -14.85 -18.93
C VAL A 100 -15.90 -13.66 -19.87
N CYS A 101 -14.77 -13.45 -20.56
CA CYS A 101 -14.64 -12.46 -21.64
C CYS A 101 -13.67 -12.95 -22.71
N PRO A 102 -13.91 -12.74 -24.02
CA PRO A 102 -12.92 -13.03 -25.06
C PRO A 102 -11.56 -12.36 -24.80
N GLY A 103 -10.48 -13.14 -24.78
CA GLY A 103 -9.13 -12.71 -24.39
C GLY A 103 -8.90 -12.57 -22.87
N GLY A 104 -9.90 -12.94 -22.06
CA GLY A 104 -9.89 -12.96 -20.61
C GLY A 104 -9.63 -11.59 -19.96
N GLU A 105 -9.18 -11.64 -18.71
CA GLU A 105 -8.80 -10.48 -17.90
C GLU A 105 -7.89 -9.50 -18.64
N SER A 106 -6.86 -10.01 -19.32
CA SER A 106 -5.83 -9.19 -19.95
C SER A 106 -6.43 -8.32 -21.06
N ALA A 107 -7.31 -8.90 -21.89
CA ALA A 107 -8.02 -8.16 -22.93
C ALA A 107 -9.02 -7.15 -22.34
N PHE A 108 -9.79 -7.55 -21.31
CA PHE A 108 -10.77 -6.68 -20.65
C PHE A 108 -10.11 -5.44 -20.03
N ILE A 109 -9.02 -5.61 -19.27
CA ILE A 109 -8.30 -4.47 -18.67
C ILE A 109 -7.60 -3.65 -19.75
N THR A 110 -7.07 -4.28 -20.82
CA THR A 110 -6.51 -3.54 -21.97
C THR A 110 -7.56 -2.62 -22.61
N ARG A 111 -8.82 -3.04 -22.73
CA ARG A 111 -9.92 -2.18 -23.19
C ARG A 111 -10.17 -0.98 -22.26
N ILE A 112 -10.13 -1.17 -20.93
CA ILE A 112 -10.23 -0.06 -19.97
C ILE A 112 -9.05 0.91 -20.13
N ILE A 113 -7.84 0.39 -20.38
CA ILE A 113 -6.65 1.21 -20.64
C ILE A 113 -6.85 2.04 -21.92
N GLU A 114 -7.34 1.46 -23.01
CA GLU A 114 -7.67 2.18 -24.26
C GLU A 114 -8.72 3.28 -24.06
N ASP A 115 -9.81 2.98 -23.35
CA ASP A 115 -10.85 3.97 -23.00
C ASP A 115 -10.28 5.11 -22.15
N SER A 116 -9.34 4.80 -21.24
CA SER A 116 -8.68 5.80 -20.41
C SER A 116 -7.84 6.81 -21.21
N VAL A 117 -7.34 6.44 -22.40
CA VAL A 117 -6.61 7.36 -23.30
C VAL A 117 -7.51 8.46 -23.86
N GLN A 118 -8.80 8.15 -24.06
CA GLN A 118 -9.81 9.11 -24.53
C GLN A 118 -10.30 9.98 -23.37
N LEU A 119 -10.63 9.35 -22.23
CA LEU A 119 -11.23 10.03 -21.07
C LEU A 119 -10.21 10.83 -20.22
N ARG A 120 -8.93 10.44 -20.24
CA ARG A 120 -7.77 11.06 -19.56
C ARG A 120 -7.98 11.56 -18.14
N GLN A 121 -8.50 12.78 -18.00
CA GLN A 121 -8.64 13.50 -16.73
C GLN A 121 -10.09 13.56 -16.22
N SER A 122 -11.04 12.94 -16.91
CA SER A 122 -12.39 12.67 -16.39
C SER A 122 -12.36 11.75 -15.16
N PHE A 123 -11.33 10.90 -15.04
CA PHE A 123 -11.00 10.22 -13.79
C PHE A 123 -9.63 10.69 -13.29
N ARG A 124 -9.50 10.93 -11.97
CA ARG A 124 -8.17 11.16 -11.36
C ARG A 124 -7.36 9.86 -11.28
N TRP A 125 -8.04 8.73 -11.06
CA TRP A 125 -7.47 7.38 -11.07
C TRP A 125 -8.35 6.39 -11.82
N TYR A 126 -7.73 5.61 -12.70
CA TYR A 126 -8.32 4.39 -13.24
C TYR A 126 -7.80 3.22 -12.41
N THR A 127 -8.67 2.29 -11.99
CA THR A 127 -8.26 1.12 -11.22
C THR A 127 -8.95 -0.16 -11.66
N SER A 128 -8.26 -1.29 -11.55
CA SER A 128 -8.81 -2.64 -11.74
C SER A 128 -8.15 -3.63 -10.78
N MET A 129 -8.91 -4.61 -10.32
CA MET A 129 -8.36 -5.83 -9.74
C MET A 129 -7.73 -6.69 -10.85
N VAL A 130 -6.70 -7.45 -10.49
CA VAL A 130 -6.01 -8.42 -11.34
C VAL A 130 -5.97 -9.76 -10.58
N GLY A 131 -6.48 -10.81 -11.20
CA GLY A 131 -6.56 -12.18 -10.72
C GLY A 131 -5.32 -13.00 -11.01
N ARG A 132 -4.54 -12.67 -12.06
CA ARG A 132 -3.30 -13.41 -12.41
C ARG A 132 -2.06 -12.51 -12.40
N LYS A 133 -1.07 -12.84 -11.56
CA LYS A 133 0.21 -12.10 -11.43
C LYS A 133 0.95 -11.93 -12.76
N THR A 134 0.81 -12.90 -13.67
CA THR A 134 1.40 -12.87 -15.02
C THR A 134 0.86 -11.72 -15.88
N ASN A 135 -0.44 -11.41 -15.79
CA ASN A 135 -1.07 -10.32 -16.52
C ASN A 135 -0.53 -8.95 -16.09
N LEU A 136 -0.19 -8.79 -14.80
CA LEU A 136 0.23 -7.52 -14.21
C LEU A 136 1.43 -6.90 -14.96
N LYS A 137 2.43 -7.69 -15.37
CA LYS A 137 3.60 -7.20 -16.12
C LYS A 137 3.22 -6.66 -17.50
N VAL A 138 2.31 -7.34 -18.20
CA VAL A 138 1.82 -6.95 -19.53
C VAL A 138 1.01 -5.66 -19.42
N LEU A 139 0.08 -5.60 -18.47
CA LEU A 139 -0.80 -4.45 -18.26
C LEU A 139 -0.04 -3.19 -17.83
N ILE A 140 0.94 -3.30 -16.91
CA ILE A 140 1.83 -2.17 -16.54
C ILE A 140 2.56 -1.65 -17.79
N SER A 141 3.10 -2.55 -18.62
CA SER A 141 3.82 -2.17 -19.83
C SER A 141 2.90 -1.40 -20.80
N LYS A 142 1.67 -1.87 -20.99
CA LYS A 142 0.66 -1.22 -21.84
C LYS A 142 0.22 0.15 -21.30
N ILE A 143 0.07 0.28 -19.99
CA ILE A 143 -0.27 1.56 -19.34
C ILE A 143 0.82 2.62 -19.57
N TRP A 144 2.10 2.24 -19.50
CA TRP A 144 3.20 3.15 -19.84
C TRP A 144 3.25 3.48 -21.33
N GLU A 145 3.03 2.49 -22.20
CA GLU A 145 2.96 2.66 -23.67
C GLU A 145 1.93 3.72 -24.08
N VAL A 146 0.75 3.73 -23.45
CA VAL A 146 -0.30 4.73 -23.74
C VAL A 146 -0.09 6.09 -23.07
N GLY A 147 1.05 6.32 -22.43
CA GLY A 147 1.45 7.61 -21.89
C GLY A 147 0.79 7.99 -20.56
N ALA A 148 0.38 7.02 -19.75
CA ALA A 148 0.05 7.31 -18.36
C ALA A 148 1.28 7.84 -17.62
N THR A 149 1.09 8.80 -16.72
CA THR A 149 2.15 9.50 -15.99
C THR A 149 2.47 8.86 -14.65
N ILE A 150 1.52 8.09 -14.10
CA ILE A 150 1.64 7.43 -12.80
C ILE A 150 1.02 6.04 -12.90
N VAL A 151 1.77 5.02 -12.46
CA VAL A 151 1.29 3.65 -12.27
C VAL A 151 1.57 3.21 -10.84
N LYS A 152 0.63 2.49 -10.23
CA LYS A 152 0.71 1.93 -8.89
C LYS A 152 0.11 0.53 -8.87
N THR A 153 0.69 -0.31 -8.03
CA THR A 153 0.20 -1.66 -7.76
C THR A 153 0.16 -1.93 -6.26
N THR A 154 -0.71 -2.83 -5.85
CA THR A 154 -0.77 -3.38 -4.49
C THR A 154 -1.17 -4.85 -4.56
N GLU A 155 -1.03 -5.56 -3.46
CA GLU A 155 -1.39 -6.98 -3.32
C GLU A 155 -2.46 -7.10 -2.24
N PHE A 156 -3.44 -7.97 -2.47
CA PHE A 156 -4.54 -8.28 -1.58
C PHE A 156 -4.47 -9.79 -1.29
N VAL A 157 -4.16 -10.16 -0.05
CA VAL A 157 -4.05 -11.56 0.38
C VAL A 157 -5.17 -11.87 1.37
N GLN A 158 -5.98 -12.86 1.06
CA GLN A 158 -7.08 -13.33 1.89
C GLN A 158 -7.06 -14.87 1.95
N GLY A 159 -6.50 -15.41 3.04
CA GLY A 159 -6.25 -16.85 3.15
C GLY A 159 -5.32 -17.34 2.05
N GLN A 160 -5.76 -18.33 1.28
CA GLN A 160 -5.01 -18.85 0.11
C GLN A 160 -5.23 -18.02 -1.17
N THR A 161 -6.14 -17.03 -1.16
CA THR A 161 -6.48 -16.25 -2.35
C THR A 161 -5.66 -14.98 -2.39
N CYS A 162 -4.80 -14.86 -3.40
CA CYS A 162 -4.10 -13.62 -3.71
C CYS A 162 -4.73 -12.93 -4.94
N ARG A 163 -4.81 -11.60 -4.89
CA ARG A 163 -5.21 -10.69 -5.98
C ARG A 163 -4.28 -9.48 -5.97
N TRP A 164 -4.21 -8.78 -7.09
CA TRP A 164 -3.44 -7.53 -7.19
C TRP A 164 -4.37 -6.37 -7.53
N GLY A 165 -4.11 -5.20 -6.95
CA GLY A 165 -4.73 -3.95 -7.40
C GLY A 165 -3.80 -3.26 -8.38
N LEU A 166 -4.32 -2.82 -9.53
CA LEU A 166 -3.61 -2.03 -10.54
C LEU A 166 -4.30 -0.67 -10.67
N ALA A 167 -3.54 0.42 -10.58
CA ALA A 167 -4.04 1.78 -10.65
C ALA A 167 -3.14 2.68 -11.50
N TRP A 168 -3.74 3.55 -12.32
CA TRP A 168 -3.00 4.50 -13.16
C TRP A 168 -3.70 5.86 -13.30
N SER A 169 -2.94 6.87 -13.72
CA SER A 169 -3.40 8.24 -13.88
C SER A 169 -2.68 8.95 -15.03
N PHE A 170 -3.35 9.93 -15.64
CA PHE A 170 -2.79 10.90 -16.59
C PHE A 170 -2.58 12.29 -15.95
N LEU A 171 -2.83 12.44 -14.64
CA LEU A 171 -2.49 13.66 -13.92
C LEU A 171 -0.96 13.85 -13.92
N PRO A 172 -0.43 15.06 -14.13
CA PRO A 172 1.01 15.27 -14.15
C PRO A 172 1.64 14.69 -12.89
N ALA A 173 2.64 13.82 -13.07
CA ALA A 173 3.41 13.29 -11.94
C ALA A 173 3.88 14.48 -11.12
N SER A 174 3.41 14.59 -9.87
CA SER A 174 3.74 15.72 -9.02
C SER A 174 5.25 15.76 -8.90
N LYS A 175 5.85 16.84 -9.43
CA LYS A 175 7.30 17.02 -9.43
C LYS A 175 7.77 16.96 -7.97
N LYS A 176 8.24 15.78 -7.57
CA LYS A 176 9.23 15.68 -6.50
C LYS A 176 10.45 16.40 -7.03
N ILE A 177 10.50 17.70 -6.79
CA ILE A 177 11.75 18.44 -6.78
C ILE A 177 12.60 17.66 -5.79
N VAL A 178 13.56 16.90 -6.29
CA VAL A 178 14.60 16.28 -5.47
C VAL A 178 15.61 17.40 -5.25
N PRO A 179 15.72 17.98 -4.04
CA PRO A 179 16.81 18.88 -3.75
C PRO A 179 18.06 17.99 -3.68
N SER A 180 19.02 18.21 -4.58
CA SER A 180 20.27 17.46 -4.62
C SER A 180 21.25 17.95 -3.55
N HIS A 181 20.81 17.98 -2.30
CA HIS A 181 21.61 18.14 -1.08
C HIS A 181 20.85 17.45 0.06
N VAL A 182 21.42 16.35 0.60
CA VAL A 182 20.97 15.54 1.75
C VAL A 182 19.50 15.77 2.16
N ALA A 183 18.58 15.32 1.30
CA ALA A 183 17.17 15.66 1.44
C ALA A 183 16.54 14.93 2.64
N GLU A 184 16.25 15.68 3.70
CA GLU A 184 15.51 15.19 4.86
C GLU A 184 14.13 14.68 4.44
N LYS A 185 13.79 13.47 4.87
CA LYS A 185 12.51 12.84 4.51
C LYS A 185 11.39 13.43 5.37
N ASN A 186 10.77 14.51 4.90
CA ASN A 186 9.58 15.11 5.52
C ASN A 186 8.35 14.19 5.56
N ASN A 187 8.44 12.98 5.00
CA ASN A 187 7.45 11.92 5.13
C ASN A 187 8.16 10.58 5.37
N LEU A 188 7.70 9.85 6.40
CA LEU A 188 8.20 8.55 6.78
C LEU A 188 7.01 7.60 6.99
N SER A 189 7.24 6.30 6.80
CA SER A 189 6.19 5.30 6.98
C SER A 189 6.77 3.92 7.24
N PHE A 190 6.08 3.12 8.04
CA PHE A 190 6.38 1.71 8.27
C PHE A 190 5.11 0.87 8.33
N MET A 191 5.29 -0.43 8.12
CA MET A 191 4.26 -1.44 8.33
C MET A 191 4.32 -1.96 9.77
N LEU A 192 3.14 -2.13 10.37
CA LEU A 192 2.93 -2.86 11.60
C LEU A 192 2.11 -4.10 11.22
N GLU A 193 2.78 -5.25 11.22
CA GLU A 193 2.27 -6.53 10.69
C GLU A 193 2.19 -7.56 11.81
N GLY A 194 1.16 -8.40 11.80
CA GLY A 194 0.95 -9.43 12.83
C GLY A 194 0.10 -8.97 14.02
N LEU A 195 -0.73 -7.93 13.85
CA LEU A 195 -1.67 -7.51 14.89
C LEU A 195 -2.67 -8.63 15.20
N GLN A 196 -2.96 -8.80 16.49
CA GLN A 196 -3.97 -9.76 16.96
C GLN A 196 -5.38 -9.30 16.57
N ARG A 197 -6.32 -10.25 16.40
CA ARG A 197 -7.69 -9.95 15.93
C ARG A 197 -8.47 -8.97 16.80
N HIS A 198 -8.08 -8.78 18.06
CA HIS A 198 -8.68 -7.83 19.00
C HIS A 198 -8.04 -6.43 18.96
N GLN A 199 -6.97 -6.23 18.17
CA GLN A 199 -6.24 -4.97 18.05
C GLN A 199 -6.67 -4.26 16.76
N SER A 200 -7.10 -3.01 16.89
CA SER A 200 -7.60 -2.19 15.80
C SER A 200 -6.63 -1.07 15.41
N ALA A 201 -6.89 -0.42 14.27
CA ALA A 201 -6.22 0.82 13.90
C ALA A 201 -6.40 1.94 14.94
N PHE A 202 -7.50 1.91 15.71
CA PHE A 202 -7.78 2.89 16.76
C PHE A 202 -6.91 2.69 18.01
N ASP A 203 -6.64 1.44 18.41
CA ASP A 203 -5.75 1.14 19.55
C ASP A 203 -4.30 1.59 19.27
N VAL A 204 -3.87 1.42 18.02
CA VAL A 204 -2.59 1.94 17.53
C VAL A 204 -2.59 3.47 17.50
N LEU A 205 -3.68 4.10 17.04
CA LEU A 205 -3.82 5.57 17.04
C LEU A 205 -3.78 6.16 18.46
N GLN A 206 -4.46 5.54 19.43
CA GLN A 206 -4.37 5.92 20.84
C GLN A 206 -2.95 5.73 21.41
N SER A 207 -2.24 4.69 20.96
CA SER A 207 -0.86 4.43 21.38
C SER A 207 0.13 5.44 20.80
N VAL A 208 -0.10 5.91 19.57
CA VAL A 208 0.61 7.06 18.98
C VAL A 208 0.35 8.32 19.81
N GLU A 209 -0.91 8.63 20.14
CA GLU A 209 -1.23 9.81 20.95
C GLU A 209 -0.59 9.75 22.34
N SER A 210 -0.65 8.60 23.00
CA SER A 210 -0.02 8.36 24.31
C SER A 210 1.50 8.48 24.26
N TYR A 211 2.17 7.95 23.23
CA TYR A 211 3.62 8.10 23.05
C TYR A 211 4.03 9.57 23.06
N PHE A 212 3.34 10.41 22.27
CA PHE A 212 3.64 11.84 22.20
C PHE A 212 3.27 12.60 23.49
N ARG A 213 2.15 12.26 24.16
CA ARG A 213 1.82 12.85 25.47
C ARG A 213 2.85 12.53 26.55
N ASN A 214 3.39 11.30 26.55
CA ASN A 214 4.44 10.90 27.49
C ASN A 214 5.76 11.65 27.25
N MET A 215 5.97 12.21 26.05
CA MET A 215 7.09 13.09 25.71
C MET A 215 6.78 14.59 25.99
N GLY A 216 5.69 14.90 26.71
CA GLY A 216 5.26 16.27 26.99
C GLY A 216 4.77 17.05 25.77
N ALA A 217 4.54 16.39 24.63
CA ALA A 217 4.07 17.05 23.42
C ALA A 217 2.58 17.40 23.51
N SER A 218 2.18 18.50 22.86
CA SER A 218 0.78 18.76 22.60
C SER A 218 0.30 17.85 21.47
N SER A 219 -0.73 17.04 21.71
CA SER A 219 -1.30 16.13 20.71
C SER A 219 -2.82 16.21 20.65
N LYS A 220 -3.35 16.08 19.43
CA LYS A 220 -4.78 16.05 19.13
C LYS A 220 -5.08 14.86 18.23
N LEU A 221 -5.73 13.83 18.78
CA LEU A 221 -6.29 12.72 18.01
C LEU A 221 -7.59 13.14 17.30
N ASP A 222 -7.68 12.78 16.02
CA ASP A 222 -8.88 12.81 15.20
C ASP A 222 -9.23 11.35 14.84
N SER A 223 -10.27 10.83 15.49
CA SER A 223 -10.77 9.47 15.29
C SER A 223 -11.48 9.28 13.95
N ALA A 224 -12.02 10.35 13.34
CA ALA A 224 -12.75 10.26 12.08
C ALA A 224 -11.80 10.16 10.89
N SER A 225 -10.64 10.83 10.92
CA SER A 225 -9.61 10.74 9.87
C SER A 225 -8.42 9.82 10.19
N PHE A 226 -8.46 9.13 11.34
CA PHE A 226 -7.40 8.26 11.88
C PHE A 226 -6.04 8.96 11.94
N LYS A 227 -6.01 10.14 12.56
CA LYS A 227 -4.81 10.99 12.69
C LYS A 227 -4.53 11.41 14.12
N VAL A 228 -3.27 11.71 14.39
CA VAL A 228 -2.81 12.45 15.56
C VAL A 228 -1.95 13.60 15.05
N ASP A 229 -2.42 14.83 15.23
CA ASP A 229 -1.60 16.03 15.02
C ASP A 229 -0.80 16.30 16.30
N VAL A 230 0.49 16.60 16.15
CA VAL A 230 1.43 16.74 17.26
C VAL A 230 2.26 18.00 17.10
N THR A 231 2.42 18.75 18.18
CA THR A 231 3.33 19.91 18.28
C THR A 231 4.35 19.66 19.38
N LEU A 232 5.63 19.68 19.01
CA LEU A 232 6.78 19.46 19.88
C LEU A 232 7.60 20.74 19.98
N SER A 233 7.92 21.17 21.20
CA SER A 233 8.81 22.32 21.40
C SER A 233 10.27 21.98 21.10
N ALA A 234 11.07 23.04 20.92
CA ALA A 234 12.51 22.98 20.78
C ALA A 234 13.21 22.13 21.85
N GLU A 235 12.80 22.30 23.12
CA GLU A 235 13.38 21.62 24.27
C GLU A 235 13.10 20.12 24.27
N GLN A 236 11.89 19.72 23.85
CA GLN A 236 11.55 18.30 23.70
C GLN A 236 12.35 17.67 22.56
N CYS A 237 12.46 18.35 21.42
CA CYS A 237 13.29 17.90 20.29
C CYS A 237 14.76 17.66 20.69
N ASN A 238 15.34 18.59 21.45
CA ASN A 238 16.72 18.48 21.95
C ASN A 238 16.90 17.39 23.00
N SER A 239 15.89 17.14 23.84
CA SER A 239 15.94 16.09 24.86
C SER A 239 15.99 14.69 24.24
N ILE A 240 15.22 14.47 23.17
CA ILE A 240 15.15 13.21 22.42
C ILE A 240 16.50 12.86 21.78
N LEU A 241 17.20 13.85 21.23
CA LEU A 241 18.55 13.66 20.67
C LEU A 241 19.55 13.24 21.74
N LYS A 242 19.53 13.90 22.91
CA LYS A 242 20.46 13.60 24.02
C LYS A 242 20.27 12.18 24.59
N THR A 243 19.07 11.61 24.51
CA THR A 243 18.83 10.23 24.99
C THR A 243 19.57 9.17 24.16
N GLN A 244 19.95 9.46 22.90
CA GLN A 244 20.75 8.53 22.10
C GLN A 244 22.24 8.54 22.47
N THR A 245 22.78 9.69 22.90
CA THR A 245 24.24 9.88 23.10
C THR A 245 24.80 9.13 24.32
N GLN A 246 23.96 8.59 25.21
CA GLN A 246 24.42 7.83 26.39
C GLN A 246 24.41 6.30 26.20
N ASN A 247 23.87 5.78 25.09
CA ASN A 247 23.72 4.33 24.86
C ASN A 247 24.62 3.78 23.73
N GLY A 248 25.62 4.54 23.29
CA GLY A 248 26.60 4.13 22.26
C GLY A 248 28.01 4.56 22.63
N THR A 249 28.98 3.67 22.42
CA THR A 249 30.42 3.90 22.65
C THR A 249 30.98 5.06 21.83
N ASP A 250 31.97 5.76 22.40
CA ASP A 250 32.65 6.92 21.82
C ASP A 250 33.06 6.75 20.35
N GLN A 251 32.47 7.56 19.47
CA GLN A 251 33.20 8.14 18.33
C GLN A 251 32.55 9.45 17.87
N ASP A 252 33.36 10.47 17.63
CA ASP A 252 32.93 11.87 17.49
C ASP A 252 31.97 12.17 16.33
N ILE A 253 30.81 12.74 16.65
CA ILE A 253 30.24 13.83 15.86
C ILE A 253 29.89 14.98 16.82
N LEU A 254 30.88 15.82 17.07
CA LEU A 254 30.75 17.01 17.92
C LEU A 254 29.99 18.11 17.16
N ILE A 255 28.65 18.01 17.10
CA ILE A 255 27.79 19.13 16.69
C ILE A 255 27.75 20.13 17.85
N SER A 256 28.79 20.96 17.90
CA SER A 256 28.76 22.22 18.63
C SER A 256 27.65 23.09 18.06
N ALA A 257 26.62 23.35 18.86
CA ALA A 257 25.59 24.33 18.58
C ALA A 257 25.31 25.16 19.83
N ASN A 258 26.31 25.96 20.24
CA ASN A 258 26.03 27.22 20.93
C ASN A 258 25.23 28.10 19.95
N CYS A 259 23.90 27.98 19.98
CA CYS A 259 22.99 28.82 19.21
C CYS A 259 22.20 29.71 20.18
N PRO A 260 21.99 31.00 19.90
CA PRO A 260 21.26 31.89 20.81
C PRO A 260 19.83 31.39 21.06
N SER A 261 19.32 31.62 22.27
CA SER A 261 18.03 31.13 22.75
C SER A 261 16.78 31.76 22.11
N ASP A 262 16.93 32.53 21.03
CA ASP A 262 15.86 33.31 20.43
C ASP A 262 15.34 32.70 19.11
N LYS A 263 14.15 32.11 19.20
CA LYS A 263 13.30 31.59 18.10
C LYS A 263 13.75 30.30 17.42
N LEU A 264 13.73 29.17 18.15
CA LEU A 264 13.36 27.90 17.52
C LEU A 264 11.83 27.85 17.33
N ASN A 265 11.37 27.47 16.14
CA ASN A 265 9.95 27.21 15.87
C ASN A 265 9.53 25.85 16.45
N ASP A 266 8.31 25.72 16.96
CA ASP A 266 7.77 24.41 17.37
C ASP A 266 7.60 23.48 16.16
N MET A 267 8.10 22.25 16.27
CA MET A 267 8.00 21.24 15.21
C MET A 267 6.60 20.63 15.20
N ARG A 268 5.90 20.76 14.07
CA ARG A 268 4.57 20.17 13.85
C ARG A 268 4.62 18.96 12.93
N LEU A 269 4.04 17.85 13.38
CA LEU A 269 3.91 16.61 12.60
C LEU A 269 2.49 16.05 12.70
N CYS A 270 2.10 15.25 11.71
CA CYS A 270 0.86 14.48 11.68
C CYS A 270 1.21 13.01 11.53
N VAL A 271 0.68 12.15 12.41
CA VAL A 271 0.76 10.69 12.25
C VAL A 271 -0.61 10.16 11.88
N SER A 272 -0.68 9.34 10.83
CA SER A 272 -1.91 8.70 10.36
C SER A 272 -1.76 7.18 10.35
N VAL A 273 -2.80 6.46 10.74
CA VAL A 273 -2.83 4.99 10.81
C VAL A 273 -3.89 4.45 9.86
N PHE A 274 -3.50 3.60 8.92
CA PHE A 274 -4.41 3.02 7.92
C PHE A 274 -4.34 1.50 7.94
N GLN A 275 -5.48 0.83 8.02
CA GLN A 275 -5.54 -0.62 7.81
C GLN A 275 -5.44 -0.93 6.32
N GLN A 276 -4.44 -1.73 5.92
CA GLN A 276 -4.32 -2.19 4.53
C GLN A 276 -5.07 -3.51 4.32
N ILE A 277 -4.88 -4.46 5.24
CA ILE A 277 -5.59 -5.74 5.33
C ILE A 277 -5.79 -6.10 6.82
N PRO A 278 -6.65 -7.07 7.16
CA PRO A 278 -6.74 -7.60 8.53
C PRO A 278 -5.36 -8.00 9.08
N GLY A 279 -5.01 -7.54 10.28
CA GLY A 279 -3.71 -7.82 10.91
C GLY A 279 -2.53 -6.95 10.46
N THR A 280 -2.71 -6.05 9.48
CA THR A 280 -1.62 -5.23 8.91
C THR A 280 -2.02 -3.77 8.75
N LEU A 281 -1.30 -2.88 9.45
CA LEU A 281 -1.49 -1.43 9.44
C LEU A 281 -0.28 -0.71 8.84
N LEU A 282 -0.55 0.34 8.08
CA LEU A 282 0.43 1.30 7.57
C LEU A 282 0.39 2.57 8.42
N VAL A 283 1.47 2.82 9.17
CA VAL A 283 1.66 4.04 9.96
C VAL A 283 2.49 5.02 9.13
N LYS A 284 2.00 6.25 8.95
CA LYS A 284 2.71 7.33 8.22
C LYS A 284 2.89 8.55 9.10
N GLY A 285 4.09 9.09 9.16
CA GLY A 285 4.40 10.40 9.71
C GLY A 285 4.60 11.42 8.57
N LEU A 286 4.04 12.62 8.74
CA LEU A 286 4.23 13.76 7.85
C LEU A 286 4.67 14.97 8.67
N LEU A 287 5.81 15.56 8.32
CA LEU A 287 6.23 16.84 8.87
C LEU A 287 5.45 17.97 8.20
N LEU A 288 4.83 18.85 8.98
CA LEU A 288 3.91 19.90 8.50
C LEU A 288 4.58 21.26 8.27
N GLN A 289 5.82 21.45 8.72
CA GLN A 289 6.65 22.65 8.45
C GLN A 289 7.82 22.30 7.53
N LYS A 290 8.36 23.34 6.88
CA LYS A 290 9.53 23.23 5.98
C LYS A 290 10.88 23.46 6.67
N GLU A 291 10.87 24.12 7.83
CA GLU A 291 12.08 24.42 8.60
C GLU A 291 12.08 23.50 9.83
N ILE A 292 13.07 22.61 9.92
CA ILE A 292 13.23 21.71 11.07
C ILE A 292 14.14 22.42 12.08
N PRO A 293 13.79 22.47 13.38
CA PRO A 293 14.63 23.16 14.37
C PRO A 293 15.99 22.51 14.57
N VAL A 294 16.08 21.18 14.38
CA VAL A 294 17.33 20.43 14.29
C VAL A 294 17.17 19.31 13.24
N PRO A 295 18.08 19.19 12.25
CA PRO A 295 18.06 18.11 11.27
C PRO A 295 18.03 16.70 11.90
N GLY A 296 17.37 15.75 11.22
CA GLY A 296 17.30 14.35 11.60
C GLY A 296 16.29 13.99 12.70
N VAL A 297 15.89 14.94 13.57
CA VAL A 297 14.99 14.72 14.72
C VAL A 297 13.72 13.96 14.34
N PHE A 298 13.07 14.36 13.25
CA PHE A 298 11.84 13.70 12.79
C PHE A 298 12.04 12.21 12.48
N SER A 299 13.21 11.83 11.94
CA SER A 299 13.53 10.42 11.67
C SER A 299 13.78 9.62 12.95
N VAL A 300 14.49 10.21 13.92
CA VAL A 300 14.76 9.60 15.24
C VAL A 300 13.45 9.34 15.99
N ILE A 301 12.57 10.34 16.06
CA ILE A 301 11.24 10.23 16.70
C ILE A 301 10.40 9.14 16.03
N PHE A 302 10.35 9.13 14.69
CA PHE A 302 9.51 8.18 13.97
C PHE A 302 10.04 6.74 14.07
N GLN A 303 11.37 6.56 14.17
CA GLN A 303 11.99 5.26 14.47
C GLN A 303 11.72 4.80 15.90
N GLN A 304 11.80 5.68 16.90
CA GLN A 304 11.44 5.34 18.28
C GLN A 304 9.96 4.95 18.39
N LEU A 305 9.05 5.69 17.75
CA LEU A 305 7.63 5.36 17.67
C LEU A 305 7.41 3.97 17.03
N GLN A 306 8.14 3.64 15.97
CA GLN A 306 8.07 2.32 15.33
C GLN A 306 8.38 1.19 16.32
N GLU A 307 9.49 1.29 17.06
CA GLU A 307 9.91 0.23 17.98
C GLU A 307 8.98 0.12 19.20
N VAL A 308 8.45 1.25 19.70
CA VAL A 308 7.41 1.25 20.76
C VAL A 308 6.13 0.56 20.27
N LEU A 309 5.65 0.84 19.06
CA LEU A 309 4.46 0.20 18.53
C LEU A 309 4.68 -1.30 18.23
N LYS A 310 5.82 -1.67 17.64
CA LYS A 310 6.19 -3.09 17.46
C LYS A 310 6.23 -3.83 18.79
N SER A 311 6.92 -3.28 19.80
CA SER A 311 7.02 -3.88 21.14
C SER A 311 5.70 -3.88 21.91
N LYS A 312 4.69 -3.09 21.52
CA LYS A 312 3.37 -3.10 22.16
C LYS A 312 2.39 -4.06 21.50
N PHE A 313 2.39 -4.15 20.17
CA PHE A 313 1.36 -4.85 19.40
C PHE A 313 1.81 -6.23 18.87
N ILE A 314 3.11 -6.43 18.63
CA ILE A 314 3.65 -7.59 17.89
C ILE A 314 4.40 -8.59 18.81
N VAL A 315 4.36 -8.39 20.13
CA VAL A 315 4.94 -9.34 21.10
C VAL A 315 4.12 -10.63 21.13
N GLY A 316 4.66 -11.68 20.52
CA GLY A 316 4.00 -12.99 20.47
C GLY A 316 4.50 -13.97 19.41
N ILE A 317 5.56 -13.68 18.65
CA ILE A 317 6.17 -14.61 17.70
C ILE A 317 7.64 -14.87 18.08
N ARG A 318 7.84 -15.92 18.87
CA ARG A 318 9.09 -16.70 19.00
C ARG A 318 8.70 -18.18 18.92
#